data_AF-A0A257N0I9-F1
#
_entry.id   AF-A0A257N0I9-F1
#
_cell.length_a   1.000
_cell.length_b   1.000
_cell.length_c   1.000
_cell.angle_alpha   90.00
_cell.angle_beta   90.00
_cell.angle_gamma   90.00
#
_symmetry.space_group_name_H-M   'P 1'
#
loop_
_entity.id
_entity.type
_entity.pdbx_description
1 polymer ?
#
loop_
_entity_poly.entity_id
_entity_poly.type
_entity_poly.pdbx_seq_one_letter_code
_entity_poly.pdbx_strand_id
1 'polypeptide(L)' 'ILAAEAMQIMEQKKINALIVVNEQRLAIGALNMHDLIRAGIV' A
#
# COMPACT_ATOMS: atom_id res chain seq x y z
N ILE A 1 4.18 5.99 -5.55
CA ILE A 1 2.76 5.58 -5.42
C ILE A 1 2.10 6.54 -4.44
N LEU A 2 1.03 7.19 -4.87
CA LEU A 2 0.15 7.93 -3.98
C LEU A 2 -0.72 6.95 -3.18
N ALA A 3 -1.19 7.33 -1.99
CA ALA A 3 -1.96 6.44 -1.13
C ALA A 3 -3.22 5.84 -1.82
N ALA A 4 -3.95 6.66 -2.57
CA ALA A 4 -5.12 6.22 -3.35
C ALA A 4 -4.75 5.22 -4.46
N GLU A 5 -3.64 5.45 -5.15
CA GLU A 5 -3.12 4.55 -6.18
C GLU A 5 -2.70 3.19 -5.57
N ALA A 6 -2.08 3.22 -4.38
CA ALA A 6 -1.73 2.02 -3.63
C ALA A 6 -2.98 1.17 -3.33
N MET A 7 -4.06 1.83 -2.91
CA MET A 7 -5.33 1.20 -2.59
C MET A 7 -5.97 0.58 -3.83
N GLN A 8 -5.98 1.31 -4.95
CA GLN A 8 -6.50 0.78 -6.22
C GLN A 8 -5.74 -0.46 -6.69
N ILE A 9 -4.40 -0.46 -6.56
CA ILE A 9 -3.57 -1.63 -6.88
C ILE A 9 -3.93 -2.82 -5.98
N MET A 10 -4.12 -2.57 -4.68
CA MET A 10 -4.50 -3.58 -3.70
C MET A 10 -5.86 -4.22 -4.04
N GLU A 11 -6.87 -3.42 -4.37
CA GLU A 11 -8.19 -3.90 -4.80
C GLU A 11 -8.11 -4.73 -6.08
N GLN A 12 -7.45 -4.21 -7.12
CA GLN A 12 -7.33 -4.89 -8.41
C GLN A 12 -6.62 -6.25 -8.29
N LYS A 13 -5.63 -6.34 -7.41
CA LYS A 13 -4.85 -7.56 -7.18
C LYS A 13 -5.41 -8.45 -6.07
N LYS A 14 -6.49 -8.03 -5.39
CA LYS A 14 -7.09 -8.73 -4.23
C LYS A 14 -6.07 -9.01 -3.12
N ILE A 15 -5.20 -8.05 -2.84
CA ILE A 15 -4.21 -8.11 -1.76
C ILE A 15 -4.48 -7.01 -0.75
N ASN A 16 -4.20 -7.26 0.53
CA ASN A 16 -4.52 -6.31 1.60
C ASN A 16 -3.33 -5.46 2.04
N ALA A 17 -2.13 -5.76 1.54
CA ALA A 17 -0.92 -5.06 1.92
C ALA A 17 0.08 -4.97 0.77
N LEU A 18 0.89 -3.91 0.81
CA LEU A 18 2.04 -3.70 -0.06
C LEU A 18 3.30 -3.56 0.78
N ILE A 19 4.37 -4.21 0.36
CA ILE A 19 5.70 -4.01 0.94
C ILE A 19 6.34 -2.79 0.28
N VAL A 20 6.83 -1.87 1.11
CA VAL A 20 7.60 -0.71 0.65
C VAL A 20 9.06 -1.11 0.67
N VAL A 21 9.71 -0.99 -0.49
CA VAL A 21 11.14 -1.29 -0.65
C VAL A 21 11.91 -0.04 -1.04
N ASN A 22 13.20 -0.01 -0.71
CA ASN A 22 14.14 1.00 -1.23
C ASN A 22 14.66 0.64 -2.63
N GLU A 23 15.56 1.45 -3.18
CA GLU A 23 16.14 1.25 -4.51
C GLU A 23 16.93 -0.06 -4.65
N GLN A 24 17.50 -0.56 -3.54
CA GLN A 24 18.19 -1.84 -3.47
C GLN A 24 17.24 -3.03 -3.28
N ARG A 25 15.92 -2.81 -3.39
CA ARG A 25 14.85 -3.80 -3.16
C ARG A 25 14.81 -4.39 -1.76
N LEU A 26 15.35 -3.68 -0.77
CA LEU A 26 15.26 -4.06 0.63
C LEU A 26 13.97 -3.50 1.22
N ALA A 27 13.24 -4.32 2.00
CA ALA A 27 12.02 -3.89 2.67
C ALA A 27 12.34 -2.83 3.74
N ILE A 28 11.65 -1.70 3.65
CA ILE A 28 11.76 -0.58 4.59
C ILE A 28 10.44 -0.28 5.30
N GLY A 29 9.36 -0.96 4.92
CA GLY A 29 8.06 -0.81 5.55
C GLY A 29 6.95 -1.57 4.84
N ALA A 30 5.72 -1.33 5.27
CA ALA A 30 4.52 -1.89 4.66
C ALA A 30 3.37 -0.89 4.71
N LEU A 31 2.47 -0.98 3.73
CA LEU A 31 1.18 -0.29 3.69
C LEU A 31 0.09 -1.35 3.80
N ASN A 32 -0.85 -1.16 4.72
CA ASN A 32 -2.04 -1.99 4.85
C ASN A 32 -3.28 -1.20 4.40
N MET A 33 -4.15 -1.83 3.62
CA MET A 33 -5.43 -1.25 3.20
C MET A 33 -6.25 -0.72 4.38
N HIS A 34 -6.30 -1.44 5.50
CA HIS A 34 -7.08 -1.00 6.68
C HIS A 34 -6.56 0.31 7.27
N ASP A 35 -5.24 0.52 7.26
CA ASP A 35 -4.62 1.74 7.78
C ASP A 35 -4.87 2.91 6.84
N LEU A 36 -4.85 2.66 5.52
CA LEU A 36 -5.19 3.67 4.51
C LEU A 36 -6.65 4.13 4.65
N ILE A 37 -7.60 3.20 4.81
CA ILE A 37 -9.02 3.53 5.02
C ILE A 37 -9.19 4.33 6.32
N ARG A 38 -8.53 3.92 7.40
CA ARG A 38 -8.56 4.64 8.68
C ARG A 38 -7.95 6.04 8.59
N ALA A 39 -6.95 6.22 7.73
CA ALA A 39 -6.33 7.51 7.46
C ALA A 39 -7.20 8.42 6.55
N GLY A 40 -8.40 7.97 6.15
CA GLY A 40 -9.32 8.73 5.31
C GLY A 40 -8.96 8.70 3.83
N ILE A 41 -8.12 7.76 3.42
CA ILE A 41 -7.86 7.49 2.00
C ILE A 41 -9.01 6.63 1.50
N VAL A 42 -9.95 7.25 0.75
CA VAL A 42 -11.10 6.62 0.11
C VAL A 42 -11.28 7.15 -1.30
#